data_AF-A0A914UNJ5-F1
#
_entry.id   AF-A0A914UNJ5-F1
#
_cell.length_a   1.000
_cell.length_b   1.000
_cell.length_c   1.000
_cell.angle_alpha   90.00
_cell.angle_beta   90.00
_cell.angle_gamma   90.00
#
_symmetry.space_group_name_H-M   'P 1'
#
loop_
_entity.id
_entity.type
_entity.pdbx_description
1 polymer ?
#
loop_
_entity_poly.entity_id
_entity_poly.type
_entity_poly.pdbx_seq_one_letter_code
_entity_poly.pdbx_strand_id
1 'polypeptide(L)'
;VAAGPLSYRNIERSVFAPVEEINEPFADYLYQSDILLTEEQVDNLLSADKDESNENDEDNNSVSSETTSDETRHHKRIKRKVKSNRRYKWSTKKPISYYISADLTAAKKQVIVSAVNFWQHHTCLTFREVETLEDSIDLIHFINGEGCFSGIGRVGGSQNVSVADGCEHLGFGIISHEIGHALGFWHEQARSDRDSFVEVRLVNIKPDKEGDFAKQAVNSIKTYDIPYEYGSIMHYGANSFAISQAFEALIAKNERFQQTMGQRTAPSFFDVYQVNRHYECLDKCSAAITSCQNGGYPNPKNCNKCICPTGFGGGLCSDPQTTQSENCGQRITATEDWQLLEASVGENLPWRPTENNPAVWKPVVCSWHITVV
;
A
#
# COMPACT_ATOMS: atom_id res chain seq x y z
N VAL A 1 30.70 3.69 -16.08
CA VAL A 1 30.00 2.44 -15.70
C VAL A 1 28.77 2.28 -16.60
N ALA A 2 28.93 1.62 -17.74
CA ALA A 2 27.79 1.23 -18.57
C ALA A 2 27.41 -0.18 -18.13
N ALA A 3 26.44 -0.30 -17.22
CA ALA A 3 25.77 -1.58 -17.02
C ALA A 3 25.02 -1.87 -18.33
N GLY A 4 25.43 -2.92 -19.04
CA GLY A 4 24.67 -3.42 -20.18
C GLY A 4 23.23 -3.72 -19.74
N PRO A 5 22.25 -3.67 -20.66
CA PRO A 5 20.88 -4.00 -20.31
C PRO A 5 20.85 -5.41 -19.69
N LEU A 6 20.33 -5.50 -18.47
CA LEU A 6 19.91 -6.78 -17.92
C LEU A 6 18.92 -7.36 -18.93
N SER A 7 19.34 -8.40 -19.65
CA SER A 7 18.47 -9.17 -20.53
C SER A 7 17.52 -9.97 -19.63
N TYR A 8 16.44 -9.32 -19.20
CA TYR A 8 15.26 -10.02 -18.69
C TYR A 8 14.65 -10.78 -19.87
N ARG A 9 15.07 -12.03 -20.07
CA ARG A 9 14.33 -12.96 -20.91
C ARG A 9 13.02 -13.25 -20.18
N ASN A 10 11.92 -12.76 -20.72
CA ASN A 10 10.54 -13.12 -20.42
C ASN A 10 10.26 -13.36 -18.94
N ILE A 11 10.02 -12.28 -18.19
CA ILE A 11 9.05 -12.40 -17.10
C ILE A 11 7.72 -12.60 -17.82
N GLU A 12 7.24 -13.85 -17.89
CA GLU A 12 5.84 -14.09 -18.22
C GLU A 12 5.02 -13.21 -17.28
N ARG A 13 4.28 -12.23 -17.84
CA ARG A 13 3.32 -11.46 -17.05
C ARG A 13 2.45 -12.46 -16.30
N SER A 14 2.23 -12.20 -15.01
CA SER A 14 1.37 -13.01 -14.14
C SER A 14 0.14 -13.47 -14.91
N VAL A 15 -0.04 -14.78 -15.03
CA VAL A 15 -1.23 -15.41 -15.63
C VAL A 15 -2.47 -15.21 -14.75
N PHE A 16 -2.31 -14.61 -13.57
CA PHE A 16 -3.38 -14.35 -12.61
C PHE A 16 -3.89 -12.92 -12.72
N ALA A 17 -5.22 -12.81 -12.70
CA ALA A 17 -5.96 -11.55 -12.70
C ALA A 17 -5.66 -10.72 -11.44
N PRO A 18 -5.42 -9.39 -11.56
CA PRO A 18 -5.34 -8.48 -10.42
C PRO A 18 -6.68 -8.37 -9.67
N VAL A 19 -6.69 -7.79 -8.46
CA VAL A 19 -7.90 -7.63 -7.61
C VAL A 19 -9.01 -6.94 -8.39
N GLU A 20 -8.63 -5.90 -9.13
CA GLU A 20 -9.47 -5.12 -10.01
C GLU A 20 -10.23 -6.00 -11.01
N GLU A 21 -9.59 -7.02 -11.60
CA GLU A 21 -10.21 -7.95 -12.53
C GLU A 21 -11.03 -9.05 -11.83
N ILE A 22 -10.60 -9.48 -10.64
CA ILE A 22 -11.36 -10.45 -9.81
C ILE A 22 -12.71 -9.84 -9.40
N ASN A 23 -12.72 -8.55 -9.08
CA ASN A 23 -13.89 -7.85 -8.57
C ASN A 23 -14.79 -7.26 -9.65
N GLU A 24 -14.37 -7.22 -10.93
CA GLU A 24 -15.15 -6.65 -12.04
C GLU A 24 -16.65 -6.99 -12.00
N PRO A 25 -17.09 -8.24 -11.72
CA PRO A 25 -18.52 -8.58 -11.69
C PRO A 25 -19.35 -7.85 -10.60
N PHE A 26 -18.69 -7.28 -9.60
CA PHE A 26 -19.31 -6.64 -8.42
C PHE A 26 -18.76 -5.24 -8.14
N ALA A 27 -17.88 -4.72 -9.00
CA ALA A 27 -17.18 -3.46 -8.81
C ALA A 27 -18.13 -2.26 -8.67
N ASP A 28 -19.36 -2.34 -9.19
CA ASP A 28 -20.35 -1.25 -9.09
C ASP A 28 -20.80 -0.96 -7.64
N TYR A 29 -20.57 -1.89 -6.71
CA TYR A 29 -20.87 -1.73 -5.28
C TYR A 29 -19.66 -1.32 -4.45
N LEU A 30 -18.47 -1.24 -5.07
CA LEU A 30 -17.20 -0.98 -4.41
C LEU A 30 -16.58 0.29 -4.98
N TYR A 31 -16.14 1.19 -4.11
CA TYR A 31 -15.39 2.35 -4.55
C TYR A 31 -13.99 1.91 -4.98
N GLN A 32 -13.52 2.36 -6.15
CA GLN A 32 -12.22 1.93 -6.67
C GLN A 32 -12.09 0.40 -6.68
N SER A 33 -13.20 -0.28 -7.03
CA SER A 33 -13.33 -1.72 -7.21
C SER A 33 -13.07 -2.65 -6.01
N ASP A 34 -12.47 -2.23 -4.90
CA ASP A 34 -12.19 -3.08 -3.73
C ASP A 34 -12.38 -2.36 -2.37
N ILE A 35 -12.86 -1.12 -2.37
CA ILE A 35 -13.13 -0.37 -1.14
C ILE A 35 -14.62 -0.33 -0.82
N LEU A 36 -14.98 -0.90 0.32
CA LEU A 36 -16.33 -0.77 0.88
C LEU A 36 -16.41 0.49 1.77
N LEU A 37 -17.07 1.54 1.27
CA LEU A 37 -17.24 2.79 2.01
C LEU A 37 -18.45 2.75 2.95
N THR A 38 -18.32 3.41 4.09
CA THR A 38 -19.47 3.76 4.93
C THR A 38 -20.20 4.98 4.39
N GLU A 39 -21.46 5.19 4.80
CA GLU A 39 -22.22 6.41 4.46
C GLU A 39 -21.46 7.69 4.85
N GLU A 40 -20.87 7.73 6.05
CA GLU A 40 -20.06 8.88 6.50
C GLU A 40 -18.83 9.10 5.59
N GLN A 41 -18.20 8.03 5.11
CA GLN A 41 -17.06 8.14 4.20
C GLN A 41 -17.49 8.65 2.82
N VAL A 42 -18.63 8.19 2.29
CA VAL A 42 -19.21 8.71 1.04
C VAL A 42 -19.50 10.20 1.16
N ASP A 43 -20.18 10.63 2.24
CA ASP A 43 -20.48 12.05 2.48
C ASP A 43 -19.21 12.92 2.58
N ASN A 44 -18.16 12.39 3.21
CA ASN A 44 -16.87 13.07 3.31
C ASN A 44 -16.18 13.23 1.94
N LEU A 45 -16.27 12.24 1.06
CA LEU A 45 -15.75 12.35 -0.31
C LEU A 45 -16.52 13.41 -1.11
N LEU A 46 -17.87 13.33 -1.10
CA LEU A 46 -18.73 14.27 -1.84
C LEU A 46 -18.64 15.72 -1.34
N SER A 47 -18.33 15.93 -0.06
CA SER A 47 -18.16 17.27 0.51
C SER A 47 -16.77 17.86 0.23
N ALA A 48 -15.73 17.02 0.15
CA ALA A 48 -14.38 17.48 -0.18
C ALA A 48 -14.29 18.04 -1.61
N ASP A 49 -15.00 17.44 -2.57
CA ASP A 49 -15.06 17.92 -3.96
C ASP A 49 -15.73 19.30 -4.10
N LYS A 50 -16.69 19.62 -3.20
CA LYS A 50 -17.35 20.93 -3.17
C LYS A 50 -16.43 22.03 -2.63
N ASP A 51 -15.49 21.70 -1.75
CA ASP A 51 -14.55 22.67 -1.20
C ASP A 51 -13.42 22.97 -2.21
N GLU A 52 -12.96 21.98 -3.00
CA GLU A 52 -11.96 22.21 -4.06
C GLU A 52 -12.51 23.00 -5.26
N SER A 53 -13.80 22.85 -5.58
CA SER A 53 -14.45 23.65 -6.65
C SER A 53 -14.65 25.11 -6.27
N ASN A 54 -14.88 25.42 -4.98
CA ASN A 54 -15.07 26.80 -4.51
C ASN A 54 -13.76 27.60 -4.35
N GLU A 55 -12.58 26.95 -4.25
CA GLU A 55 -11.29 27.67 -4.23
C GLU A 55 -10.88 28.20 -5.61
N ASN A 56 -11.52 27.76 -6.70
CA ASN A 56 -11.21 28.21 -8.06
C ASN A 56 -12.05 29.42 -8.54
N ASP A 57 -12.98 29.94 -7.72
CA ASP A 57 -13.92 31.01 -8.13
C ASP A 57 -13.64 32.40 -7.49
N GLU A 58 -12.60 32.57 -6.66
CA GLU A 58 -12.32 33.85 -5.96
C GLU A 58 -11.32 34.80 -6.67
N ASP A 59 -10.80 34.47 -7.85
CA ASP A 59 -9.93 35.37 -8.63
C ASP A 59 -10.64 35.90 -9.89
N ASN A 60 -11.67 36.75 -9.73
CA ASN A 60 -12.08 37.76 -10.73
C ASN A 60 -13.20 38.68 -10.22
N ASN A 61 -12.87 39.71 -9.44
CA ASN A 61 -13.32 41.07 -9.76
C ASN A 61 -12.64 42.13 -8.89
N SER A 62 -11.83 42.96 -9.53
CA SER A 62 -11.44 44.26 -9.02
C SER A 62 -12.45 45.30 -9.50
N VAL A 63 -12.93 46.17 -8.61
CA VAL A 63 -13.17 47.62 -8.80
C VAL A 63 -13.84 48.19 -7.53
N SER A 64 -13.37 49.38 -7.16
CA SER A 64 -13.53 50.19 -5.96
C SER A 64 -14.92 50.81 -5.70
N SER A 65 -15.27 51.04 -4.43
CA SER A 65 -15.55 52.38 -3.85
C SER A 65 -15.93 52.32 -2.35
N GLU A 66 -15.38 53.25 -1.55
CA GLU A 66 -15.63 53.53 -0.11
C GLU A 66 -17.14 53.85 0.15
N THR A 67 -17.78 53.65 1.32
CA THR A 67 -17.52 54.27 2.65
C THR A 67 -18.49 53.72 3.73
N THR A 68 -18.03 53.76 5.00
CA THR A 68 -18.73 53.88 6.33
C THR A 68 -19.61 52.78 6.95
N SER A 69 -19.18 52.37 8.18
CA SER A 69 -19.91 51.95 9.40
C SER A 69 -21.02 50.89 9.25
N ASP A 70 -21.00 49.75 9.93
CA ASP A 70 -21.15 49.60 11.37
C ASP A 70 -21.14 48.08 11.69
N GLU A 71 -20.94 47.75 12.96
CA GLU A 71 -20.71 46.42 13.53
C GLU A 71 -21.55 45.26 12.95
N THR A 72 -20.89 44.23 12.40
CA THR A 72 -21.41 42.84 12.49
C THR A 72 -20.30 41.80 12.37
N ARG A 73 -19.96 41.21 13.53
CA ARG A 73 -19.57 39.80 13.74
C ARG A 73 -18.72 39.16 12.63
N HIS A 74 -17.40 39.36 12.74
CA HIS A 74 -16.42 38.43 12.19
C HIS A 74 -16.67 37.01 12.74
N HIS A 75 -17.49 36.23 12.03
CA HIS A 75 -17.35 34.78 12.05
C HIS A 75 -16.04 34.48 11.33
N LYS A 76 -14.94 34.54 12.09
CA LYS A 76 -13.67 33.95 11.69
C LYS A 76 -13.94 32.47 11.51
N ARG A 77 -14.31 32.07 10.30
CA ARG A 77 -14.57 30.69 9.90
C ARG A 77 -13.25 29.96 10.16
N ILE A 78 -13.22 29.24 11.28
CA ILE A 78 -12.07 28.41 11.64
C ILE A 78 -11.99 27.37 10.53
N LYS A 79 -11.01 27.54 9.62
CA LYS A 79 -10.64 26.50 8.66
C LYS A 79 -10.48 25.23 9.48
N ARG A 80 -11.42 24.29 9.32
CA ARG A 80 -11.31 22.98 9.95
C ARG A 80 -10.14 22.30 9.24
N LYS A 81 -8.91 22.51 9.73
CA LYS A 81 -7.82 21.57 9.46
C LYS A 81 -8.41 20.21 9.76
N VAL A 82 -8.58 19.38 8.74
CA VAL A 82 -9.04 18.00 8.90
C VAL A 82 -8.01 17.33 9.80
N LYS A 83 -8.29 17.32 11.11
CA LYS A 83 -7.62 16.44 12.06
C LYS A 83 -7.89 15.06 11.49
N SER A 84 -6.90 14.44 10.83
CA SER A 84 -6.97 13.04 10.38
C SER A 84 -7.77 12.26 11.41
N ASN A 85 -8.98 11.85 11.04
CA ASN A 85 -10.03 11.61 12.01
C ASN A 85 -9.58 10.42 12.87
N ARG A 86 -9.13 10.66 14.11
CA ARG A 86 -8.59 9.61 15.01
C ARG A 86 -9.57 8.45 15.19
N ARG A 87 -10.84 8.71 14.88
CA ARG A 87 -11.95 7.75 14.81
C ARG A 87 -11.63 6.56 13.91
N TYR A 88 -11.05 6.77 12.73
CA TYR A 88 -10.77 5.70 11.76
C TYR A 88 -9.43 4.98 12.03
N LYS A 89 -8.68 5.38 13.06
CA LYS A 89 -7.46 4.65 13.44
C LYS A 89 -7.80 3.54 14.42
N TRP A 90 -7.20 2.38 14.20
CA TRP A 90 -7.12 1.35 15.24
C TRP A 90 -6.31 1.83 16.45
N SER A 91 -6.61 1.30 17.63
CA SER A 91 -5.85 1.64 18.84
C SER A 91 -4.48 0.96 18.80
N THR A 92 -3.42 1.72 19.04
CA THR A 92 -2.05 1.17 19.21
C THR A 92 -1.78 0.65 20.62
N LYS A 93 -2.74 0.82 21.55
CA LYS A 93 -2.61 0.44 22.97
C LYS A 93 -3.15 -0.95 23.29
N LYS A 94 -3.94 -1.54 22.39
CA LYS A 94 -4.53 -2.87 22.52
C LYS A 94 -4.46 -3.59 21.17
N PRO A 95 -4.45 -4.93 21.15
CA PRO A 95 -4.49 -5.66 19.89
C PRO A 95 -5.75 -5.35 19.08
N ILE A 96 -5.59 -5.30 17.76
CA ILE A 96 -6.68 -5.36 16.79
C ILE A 96 -7.22 -6.78 16.81
N SER A 97 -8.46 -6.95 17.25
CA SER A 97 -9.13 -8.26 17.19
C SER A 97 -9.39 -8.62 15.73
N TYR A 98 -9.20 -9.89 15.38
CA TYR A 98 -9.64 -10.42 14.09
C TYR A 98 -10.26 -11.80 14.24
N TYR A 99 -11.22 -12.12 13.37
CA TYR A 99 -11.88 -13.41 13.30
C TYR A 99 -11.77 -13.96 11.88
N ILE A 100 -11.48 -15.26 11.74
CA ILE A 100 -11.42 -15.93 10.44
C ILE A 100 -12.58 -16.91 10.33
N SER A 101 -13.43 -16.71 9.32
CA SER A 101 -14.63 -17.54 9.14
C SER A 101 -14.29 -19.01 8.93
N ALA A 102 -15.11 -19.88 9.53
CA ALA A 102 -14.87 -21.31 9.57
C ALA A 102 -14.89 -21.97 8.16
N ASP A 103 -15.65 -21.40 7.23
CA ASP A 103 -15.86 -21.84 5.86
C ASP A 103 -14.69 -21.50 4.91
N LEU A 104 -13.74 -20.65 5.32
CA LEU A 104 -12.50 -20.42 4.56
C LEU A 104 -11.62 -21.69 4.55
N THR A 105 -11.02 -21.98 3.40
CA THR A 105 -10.11 -23.13 3.24
C THR A 105 -8.86 -22.99 4.12
N ALA A 106 -8.22 -24.12 4.45
CA ALA A 106 -6.99 -24.12 5.24
C ALA A 106 -5.88 -23.25 4.61
N ALA A 107 -5.77 -23.27 3.28
CA ALA A 107 -4.82 -22.43 2.54
C ALA A 107 -5.11 -20.93 2.74
N LYS A 108 -6.36 -20.48 2.57
CA LYS A 108 -6.75 -19.07 2.79
C LYS A 108 -6.43 -18.65 4.23
N LYS A 109 -6.80 -19.47 5.23
CA LYS A 109 -6.52 -19.21 6.65
C LYS A 109 -5.02 -18.99 6.91
N GLN A 110 -4.16 -19.83 6.34
CA GLN A 110 -2.70 -19.70 6.49
C GLN A 110 -2.14 -18.41 5.88
N VAL A 111 -2.63 -18.02 4.70
CA VAL A 111 -2.18 -16.78 4.04
C VAL A 111 -2.66 -15.56 4.84
N ILE A 112 -3.90 -15.58 5.36
CA ILE A 112 -4.42 -14.53 6.25
C ILE A 112 -3.52 -14.35 7.47
N VAL A 113 -3.23 -15.45 8.19
CA VAL A 113 -2.34 -15.42 9.37
C VAL A 113 -0.95 -14.91 9.00
N SER A 114 -0.44 -15.26 7.81
CA SER A 114 0.86 -14.76 7.34
C SER A 114 0.85 -13.25 7.08
N ALA A 115 -0.18 -12.72 6.43
CA ALA A 115 -0.35 -11.29 6.16
C ALA A 115 -0.54 -10.47 7.46
N VAL A 116 -1.35 -10.97 8.39
CA VAL A 116 -1.50 -10.39 9.73
C VAL A 116 -0.14 -10.36 10.46
N ASN A 117 0.61 -11.46 10.41
CA ASN A 117 1.93 -11.53 11.04
C ASN A 117 2.94 -10.59 10.39
N PHE A 118 2.88 -10.36 9.08
CA PHE A 118 3.73 -9.38 8.41
C PHE A 118 3.51 -7.97 8.97
N TRP A 119 2.25 -7.50 8.97
CA TRP A 119 1.91 -6.18 9.49
C TRP A 119 2.25 -6.06 10.97
N GLN A 120 1.98 -7.12 11.74
CA GLN A 120 2.37 -7.20 13.14
C GLN A 120 3.90 -7.08 13.30
N HIS A 121 4.71 -7.77 12.50
CA HIS A 121 6.16 -7.79 12.69
C HIS A 121 6.85 -6.47 12.33
N HIS A 122 6.32 -5.77 11.33
CA HIS A 122 6.96 -4.57 10.77
C HIS A 122 6.37 -3.25 11.28
N THR A 123 5.32 -3.31 12.11
CA THR A 123 4.70 -2.12 12.69
C THR A 123 4.60 -2.23 14.20
N CYS A 124 4.16 -1.14 14.85
CA CYS A 124 3.85 -1.17 16.27
C CYS A 124 2.47 -1.74 16.62
N LEU A 125 1.68 -2.10 15.60
CA LEU A 125 0.37 -2.71 15.78
C LEU A 125 0.51 -4.16 16.25
N THR A 126 -0.49 -4.60 17.00
CA THR A 126 -0.61 -5.99 17.45
C THR A 126 -1.99 -6.49 17.07
N PHE A 127 -2.08 -7.79 16.82
CA PHE A 127 -3.29 -8.46 16.36
C PHE A 127 -3.58 -9.64 17.28
N ARG A 128 -4.86 -9.93 17.48
CA ARG A 128 -5.30 -11.05 18.29
C ARG A 128 -6.47 -11.76 17.60
N GLU A 129 -6.28 -13.03 17.29
CA GLU A 129 -7.37 -13.88 16.82
C GLU A 129 -8.37 -14.10 17.94
N VAL A 130 -9.66 -14.02 17.62
CA VAL A 130 -10.75 -14.43 18.52
C VAL A 130 -11.40 -15.70 17.99
N GLU A 131 -11.91 -16.55 18.89
CA GLU A 131 -12.53 -17.83 18.52
C GLU A 131 -14.00 -17.69 18.14
N THR A 132 -14.65 -16.62 18.61
CA THR A 132 -16.07 -16.33 18.37
C THR A 132 -16.23 -14.94 17.78
N LEU A 133 -17.13 -14.84 16.80
CA LEU A 133 -17.55 -13.55 16.27
C LEU A 133 -18.41 -12.83 17.32
N GLU A 134 -17.97 -11.64 17.73
CA GLU A 134 -18.69 -10.80 18.69
C GLU A 134 -19.01 -9.45 18.03
N ASP A 135 -20.28 -9.21 17.70
CA ASP A 135 -20.70 -7.96 17.03
C ASP A 135 -20.50 -6.72 17.91
N SER A 136 -20.31 -6.90 19.22
CA SER A 136 -20.16 -5.81 20.20
C SER A 136 -18.75 -5.23 20.31
N ILE A 137 -17.76 -5.80 19.60
CA ILE A 137 -16.37 -5.31 19.60
C ILE A 137 -15.93 -4.90 18.20
N ASP A 138 -15.01 -3.92 18.14
CA ASP A 138 -14.33 -3.61 16.90
C ASP A 138 -13.38 -4.75 16.50
N LEU A 139 -13.60 -5.38 15.35
CA LEU A 139 -12.74 -6.44 14.82
C LEU A 139 -12.71 -6.47 13.30
N ILE A 140 -11.66 -7.07 12.74
CA ILE A 140 -11.57 -7.43 11.32
C ILE A 140 -12.10 -8.84 11.14
N HIS A 141 -13.14 -9.01 10.32
CA HIS A 141 -13.78 -10.29 10.03
C HIS A 141 -13.41 -10.77 8.63
N PHE A 142 -12.53 -11.77 8.54
CA PHE A 142 -12.20 -12.39 7.26
C PHE A 142 -13.32 -13.35 6.84
N ILE A 143 -13.94 -13.09 5.69
CA ILE A 143 -15.07 -13.85 5.16
C ILE A 143 -14.76 -14.46 3.78
N ASN A 144 -15.48 -15.52 3.43
CA ASN A 144 -15.53 -16.03 2.06
C ASN A 144 -16.64 -15.31 1.27
N GLY A 145 -16.42 -14.04 0.93
CA GLY A 145 -17.38 -13.22 0.20
C GLY A 145 -17.26 -13.33 -1.32
N GLU A 146 -17.69 -12.29 -2.02
CA GLU A 146 -17.57 -12.13 -3.48
C GLU A 146 -16.48 -11.10 -3.78
N GLY A 147 -15.41 -11.50 -4.48
CA GLY A 147 -14.23 -10.66 -4.69
C GLY A 147 -13.31 -10.48 -3.47
N CYS A 148 -12.25 -9.70 -3.64
CA CYS A 148 -11.31 -9.29 -2.58
C CYS A 148 -11.55 -7.83 -2.25
N PHE A 149 -12.02 -7.51 -1.04
CA PHE A 149 -12.33 -6.13 -0.69
C PHE A 149 -12.25 -5.88 0.82
N SER A 150 -12.18 -4.62 1.18
CA SER A 150 -12.06 -4.17 2.57
C SER A 150 -12.63 -2.78 2.78
N GLY A 151 -13.00 -2.47 4.02
CA GLY A 151 -13.33 -1.10 4.42
C GLY A 151 -12.08 -0.27 4.74
N ILE A 152 -12.16 1.05 4.62
CA ILE A 152 -11.02 1.94 4.95
C ILE A 152 -10.97 2.26 6.44
N GLY A 153 -9.89 1.85 7.08
CA GLY A 153 -9.62 2.12 8.49
C GLY A 153 -10.56 1.37 9.43
N ARG A 154 -10.59 1.80 10.70
CA ARG A 154 -11.51 1.31 11.72
C ARG A 154 -12.89 1.93 11.52
N VAL A 155 -13.82 1.14 11.00
CA VAL A 155 -15.23 1.53 10.81
C VAL A 155 -15.99 1.51 12.14
N GLY A 156 -15.74 0.48 12.96
CA GLY A 156 -16.44 0.23 14.22
C GLY A 156 -17.32 -1.02 14.14
N GLY A 157 -17.40 -1.78 15.23
CA GLY A 157 -18.01 -3.12 15.23
C GLY A 157 -17.21 -4.12 14.37
N SER A 158 -17.85 -5.23 14.00
CA SER A 158 -17.28 -6.17 13.04
C SER A 158 -17.26 -5.56 11.64
N GLN A 159 -16.08 -5.50 11.00
CA GLN A 159 -15.94 -5.07 9.60
C GLN A 159 -15.34 -6.18 8.74
N ASN A 160 -15.93 -6.42 7.57
CA ASN A 160 -15.53 -7.51 6.71
C ASN A 160 -14.27 -7.20 5.91
N VAL A 161 -13.44 -8.23 5.72
CA VAL A 161 -12.42 -8.33 4.68
C VAL A 161 -12.73 -9.58 3.88
N SER A 162 -13.10 -9.41 2.61
CA SER A 162 -13.46 -10.53 1.74
C SER A 162 -12.22 -11.19 1.14
N VAL A 163 -12.18 -12.52 1.23
CA VAL A 163 -11.14 -13.36 0.64
C VAL A 163 -11.82 -14.45 -0.20
N ALA A 164 -12.46 -14.03 -1.29
CA ALA A 164 -13.11 -14.92 -2.25
C ALA A 164 -12.11 -15.82 -2.98
N ASP A 165 -12.62 -16.78 -3.75
CA ASP A 165 -11.79 -17.62 -4.63
C ASP A 165 -11.10 -16.74 -5.67
N GLY A 166 -9.80 -16.98 -5.89
CA GLY A 166 -8.96 -16.13 -6.73
C GLY A 166 -8.11 -15.13 -5.95
N CYS A 167 -8.56 -14.68 -4.77
CA CYS A 167 -7.75 -13.81 -3.90
C CYS A 167 -6.48 -14.53 -3.43
N GLU A 168 -6.54 -15.85 -3.26
CA GLU A 168 -5.39 -16.68 -2.92
C GLU A 168 -4.44 -16.96 -4.10
N HIS A 169 -4.88 -16.72 -5.35
CA HIS A 169 -4.05 -17.01 -6.52
C HIS A 169 -2.88 -16.06 -6.67
N LEU A 170 -3.03 -14.81 -6.22
CA LEU A 170 -1.92 -13.88 -6.00
C LEU A 170 -1.49 -13.81 -4.51
N GLY A 171 -2.22 -14.48 -3.62
CA GLY A 171 -1.75 -14.91 -2.30
C GLY A 171 -1.52 -13.77 -1.30
N PHE A 172 -0.35 -13.81 -0.65
CA PHE A 172 0.04 -12.95 0.47
C PHE A 172 -0.09 -11.45 0.18
N GLY A 173 0.22 -11.02 -1.05
CA GLY A 173 0.16 -9.61 -1.43
C GLY A 173 -1.25 -9.04 -1.45
N ILE A 174 -2.23 -9.77 -2.00
CA ILE A 174 -3.65 -9.35 -2.00
C ILE A 174 -4.16 -9.22 -0.57
N ILE A 175 -3.97 -10.24 0.28
CA ILE A 175 -4.49 -10.15 1.65
C ILE A 175 -3.78 -9.04 2.43
N SER A 176 -2.50 -8.79 2.16
CA SER A 176 -1.79 -7.65 2.74
C SER A 176 -2.33 -6.30 2.27
N HIS A 177 -2.75 -6.19 1.01
CA HIS A 177 -3.43 -5.03 0.43
C HIS A 177 -4.76 -4.75 1.16
N GLU A 178 -5.61 -5.76 1.30
CA GLU A 178 -6.90 -5.61 1.99
C GLU A 178 -6.75 -5.25 3.47
N ILE A 179 -5.74 -5.79 4.14
CA ILE A 179 -5.39 -5.37 5.49
C ILE A 179 -4.87 -3.92 5.47
N GLY A 180 -4.13 -3.50 4.44
CA GLY A 180 -3.75 -2.11 4.22
C GLY A 180 -4.95 -1.16 4.19
N HIS A 181 -6.00 -1.50 3.43
CA HIS A 181 -7.26 -0.76 3.47
C HIS A 181 -7.86 -0.71 4.88
N ALA A 182 -7.97 -1.87 5.55
CA ALA A 182 -8.49 -1.94 6.92
C ALA A 182 -7.65 -1.11 7.92
N LEU A 183 -6.36 -0.90 7.65
CA LEU A 183 -5.48 -0.04 8.44
C LEU A 183 -5.60 1.45 8.11
N GLY A 184 -6.29 1.82 7.03
CA GLY A 184 -6.64 3.19 6.68
C GLY A 184 -5.96 3.75 5.44
N PHE A 185 -5.46 2.89 4.56
CA PHE A 185 -4.73 3.30 3.35
C PHE A 185 -5.59 3.19 2.11
N TRP A 186 -5.62 4.27 1.34
CA TRP A 186 -6.25 4.32 0.02
C TRP A 186 -5.26 3.84 -1.03
N HIS A 187 -5.73 3.71 -2.26
CA HIS A 187 -4.86 3.45 -3.38
C HIS A 187 -3.82 4.56 -3.62
N GLU A 188 -2.61 4.17 -4.01
CA GLU A 188 -1.51 5.10 -4.27
C GLU A 188 -1.80 5.98 -5.50
N GLN A 189 -2.42 5.42 -6.56
CA GLN A 189 -2.83 6.20 -7.73
C GLN A 189 -3.97 7.18 -7.46
N ALA A 190 -4.64 7.07 -6.31
CA ALA A 190 -5.67 8.01 -5.89
C ALA A 190 -5.08 9.23 -5.17
N ARG A 191 -3.76 9.33 -4.97
CA ARG A 191 -3.17 10.51 -4.33
C ARG A 191 -3.47 11.81 -5.09
N SER A 192 -3.66 12.90 -4.35
CA SER A 192 -3.91 14.22 -4.94
C SER A 192 -2.77 14.72 -5.84
N ASP A 193 -1.53 14.31 -5.54
CA ASP A 193 -0.30 14.65 -6.28
C ASP A 193 0.06 13.65 -7.40
N ARG A 194 -0.75 12.60 -7.63
CA ARG A 194 -0.45 11.50 -8.56
C ARG A 194 -0.16 11.95 -9.99
N ASP A 195 -0.77 13.03 -10.45
CA ASP A 195 -0.57 13.57 -11.80
C ASP A 195 0.84 14.13 -12.03
N SER A 196 1.69 14.24 -10.99
CA SER A 196 3.12 14.54 -11.12
C SER A 196 3.97 13.30 -11.46
N PHE A 197 3.41 12.10 -11.32
CA PHE A 197 4.13 10.82 -11.39
C PHE A 197 3.55 9.90 -12.46
N VAL A 198 2.22 9.89 -12.62
CA VAL A 198 1.51 9.09 -13.61
C VAL A 198 0.56 9.96 -14.43
N GLU A 199 0.23 9.52 -15.63
CA GLU A 199 -0.84 10.04 -16.47
C GLU A 199 -1.95 8.99 -16.57
N VAL A 200 -3.19 9.40 -16.31
CA VAL A 200 -4.38 8.56 -16.52
C VAL A 200 -4.87 8.76 -17.96
N ARG A 201 -4.73 7.74 -18.80
CA ARG A 201 -5.20 7.72 -20.18
C ARG A 201 -6.66 7.30 -20.24
N LEU A 202 -7.57 8.23 -19.99
CA LEU A 202 -9.03 7.97 -19.97
C LEU A 202 -9.54 7.25 -21.23
N VAL A 203 -8.99 7.56 -22.41
CA VAL A 203 -9.34 6.91 -23.68
C VAL A 203 -9.03 5.40 -23.74
N ASN A 204 -8.18 4.92 -22.84
CA ASN A 204 -7.79 3.51 -22.75
C ASN A 204 -8.57 2.76 -21.66
N ILE A 205 -9.42 3.43 -20.88
CA ILE A 205 -10.17 2.86 -19.76
C ILE A 205 -11.54 2.37 -20.26
N LYS A 206 -12.01 1.24 -19.72
CA LYS A 206 -13.36 0.73 -20.01
C LYS A 206 -14.41 1.79 -19.66
N PRO A 207 -15.47 1.94 -20.48
CA PRO A 207 -16.61 2.76 -20.09
C PRO A 207 -17.11 2.37 -18.70
N ASP A 208 -17.50 3.37 -17.92
CA ASP A 208 -18.02 3.25 -16.55
C ASP A 208 -16.98 2.92 -15.48
N LYS A 209 -15.68 2.84 -15.83
CA LYS A 209 -14.56 2.63 -14.88
C LYS A 209 -13.69 3.86 -14.68
N GLU A 210 -14.02 4.99 -15.30
CA GLU A 210 -13.25 6.23 -15.17
C GLU A 210 -13.25 6.75 -13.72
N GLY A 211 -14.35 6.50 -12.98
CA GLY A 211 -14.49 6.85 -11.57
C GLY A 211 -13.48 6.15 -10.65
N ASP A 212 -13.02 4.95 -11.01
CA ASP A 212 -12.02 4.20 -10.22
C ASP A 212 -10.64 4.88 -10.23
N PHE A 213 -10.43 5.87 -11.11
CA PHE A 213 -9.22 6.69 -11.18
C PHE A 213 -9.42 8.08 -10.56
N ALA A 214 -10.52 8.32 -9.83
CA ALA A 214 -10.71 9.55 -9.08
C ALA A 214 -9.58 9.80 -8.08
N LYS A 215 -9.15 11.05 -7.94
CA LYS A 215 -8.20 11.46 -6.91
C LYS A 215 -8.92 11.67 -5.59
N GLN A 216 -8.22 11.41 -4.50
CA GLN A 216 -8.56 11.90 -3.19
C GLN A 216 -8.26 13.40 -3.13
N ALA A 217 -9.15 14.16 -2.49
CA ALA A 217 -8.94 15.58 -2.24
C ALA A 217 -7.64 15.85 -1.45
N VAL A 218 -6.99 17.00 -1.69
CA VAL A 218 -5.68 17.34 -1.13
C VAL A 218 -5.64 17.25 0.40
N ASN A 219 -6.76 17.54 1.06
CA ASN A 219 -6.88 17.57 2.52
C ASN A 219 -7.53 16.31 3.12
N SER A 220 -7.98 15.35 2.31
CA SER A 220 -8.64 14.13 2.80
C SER A 220 -7.63 13.04 3.18
N ILE A 221 -6.48 13.00 2.51
CA ILE A 221 -5.40 12.03 2.75
C ILE A 221 -4.13 12.70 3.27
N LYS A 222 -3.36 11.97 4.07
CA LYS A 222 -2.01 12.39 4.51
C LYS A 222 -0.98 11.51 3.81
N THR A 223 -0.07 12.15 3.08
CA THR A 223 1.07 11.48 2.45
C THR A 223 2.23 11.24 3.41
N TYR A 224 2.22 11.88 4.59
CA TYR A 224 3.28 11.80 5.61
C TYR A 224 4.68 12.21 5.10
N ASP A 225 4.72 13.06 4.07
CA ASP A 225 5.93 13.45 3.35
C ASP A 225 6.66 12.25 2.70
N ILE A 226 5.92 11.18 2.42
CA ILE A 226 6.41 10.00 1.73
C ILE A 226 6.27 10.23 0.22
N PRO A 227 7.34 10.00 -0.57
CA PRO A 227 7.29 10.08 -2.02
C PRO A 227 6.20 9.18 -2.62
N TYR A 228 5.78 9.49 -3.83
CA TYR A 228 4.89 8.60 -4.59
C TYR A 228 5.62 7.30 -4.91
N GLU A 229 5.01 6.16 -4.56
CA GLU A 229 5.66 4.85 -4.68
C GLU A 229 4.96 3.97 -5.74
N TYR A 230 5.54 3.90 -6.94
CA TYR A 230 5.02 3.08 -8.03
C TYR A 230 4.89 1.59 -7.65
N GLY A 231 5.78 1.08 -6.80
CA GLY A 231 5.77 -0.30 -6.31
C GLY A 231 4.93 -0.54 -5.06
N SER A 232 4.11 0.42 -4.64
CA SER A 232 3.22 0.25 -3.49
C SER A 232 2.29 -0.93 -3.75
N ILE A 233 2.05 -1.73 -2.70
CA ILE A 233 1.03 -2.79 -2.76
C ILE A 233 -0.37 -2.22 -3.01
N MET A 234 -0.57 -0.94 -2.69
CA MET A 234 -1.81 -0.17 -2.90
C MET A 234 -1.88 0.50 -4.28
N HIS A 235 -0.92 0.26 -5.18
CA HIS A 235 -0.93 0.85 -6.51
C HIS A 235 -1.61 -0.08 -7.53
N TYR A 236 -2.49 0.46 -8.36
CA TYR A 236 -3.04 -0.24 -9.54
C TYR A 236 -1.96 -0.64 -10.54
N GLY A 237 -2.25 -1.66 -11.35
CA GLY A 237 -1.42 -2.00 -12.50
C GLY A 237 -1.52 -0.97 -13.63
N ALA A 238 -0.52 -0.96 -14.52
CA ALA A 238 -0.49 -0.10 -15.70
C ALA A 238 -1.74 -0.25 -16.59
N ASN A 239 -2.32 -1.45 -16.62
CA ASN A 239 -3.46 -1.86 -17.44
C ASN A 239 -4.74 -2.12 -16.63
N SER A 240 -4.79 -1.73 -15.35
CA SER A 240 -6.03 -1.86 -14.54
C SER A 240 -7.18 -1.15 -15.27
N PHE A 241 -8.33 -1.83 -15.39
CA PHE A 241 -9.52 -1.37 -16.10
C PHE A 241 -9.31 -0.93 -17.56
N ALA A 242 -8.22 -1.34 -18.21
CA ALA A 242 -8.00 -0.99 -19.61
C ALA A 242 -9.02 -1.72 -20.53
N ILE A 243 -9.40 -1.07 -21.63
CA ILE A 243 -10.29 -1.63 -22.67
C ILE A 243 -9.73 -2.96 -23.22
N SER A 244 -8.41 -3.09 -23.26
CA SER A 244 -7.74 -4.37 -23.51
C SER A 244 -6.35 -4.37 -22.87
N GLN A 245 -5.78 -5.56 -22.67
CA GLN A 245 -4.41 -5.71 -22.12
C GLN A 245 -3.30 -5.10 -23.00
N ALA A 246 -3.61 -4.75 -24.26
CA ALA A 246 -2.67 -4.07 -25.16
C ALA A 246 -2.52 -2.57 -24.85
N PHE A 247 -3.39 -2.01 -24.01
CA PHE A 247 -3.37 -0.61 -23.63
C PHE A 247 -3.06 -0.43 -22.16
N GLU A 248 -2.35 0.65 -21.87
CA GLU A 248 -2.06 1.08 -20.50
C GLU A 248 -3.00 2.24 -20.15
N ALA A 249 -3.73 2.09 -19.05
CA ALA A 249 -4.57 3.13 -18.45
C ALA A 249 -3.73 4.11 -17.62
N LEU A 250 -2.65 3.62 -16.99
CA LEU A 250 -1.70 4.42 -16.22
C LEU A 250 -0.33 4.42 -16.89
N ILE A 251 0.13 5.61 -17.25
CA ILE A 251 1.45 5.83 -17.86
C ILE A 251 2.36 6.52 -16.83
N ALA A 252 3.41 5.85 -16.39
CA ALA A 252 4.43 6.44 -15.54
C ALA A 252 5.19 7.52 -16.34
N LYS A 253 5.32 8.71 -15.77
CA LYS A 253 6.11 9.79 -16.37
C LYS A 253 7.60 9.47 -16.45
N ASN A 254 8.06 8.57 -15.59
CA ASN A 254 9.37 7.95 -15.71
C ASN A 254 9.19 6.49 -16.11
N GLU A 255 9.48 6.18 -17.37
CA GLU A 255 9.29 4.87 -18.00
C GLU A 255 10.00 3.73 -17.26
N ARG A 256 11.06 4.02 -16.48
CA ARG A 256 11.76 3.01 -15.68
C ARG A 256 10.88 2.38 -14.60
N PHE A 257 9.78 3.05 -14.22
CA PHE A 257 8.82 2.57 -13.22
C PHE A 257 7.55 1.99 -13.82
N GLN A 258 7.40 1.98 -15.16
CA GLN A 258 6.17 1.53 -15.81
C GLN A 258 5.78 0.10 -15.41
N GLN A 259 6.77 -0.81 -15.35
CA GLN A 259 6.56 -2.22 -14.98
C GLN A 259 6.64 -2.48 -13.47
N THR A 260 6.75 -1.43 -12.65
CA THR A 260 6.76 -1.54 -11.17
C THR A 260 5.35 -1.50 -10.59
N MET A 261 4.43 -0.80 -11.28
CA MET A 261 3.04 -0.62 -10.87
C MET A 261 2.25 -1.94 -10.85
N GLY A 262 1.36 -2.09 -9.88
CA GLY A 262 0.47 -3.26 -9.79
C GLY A 262 1.11 -4.52 -9.21
N GLN A 263 2.30 -4.44 -8.63
CA GLN A 263 2.90 -5.60 -7.96
C GLN A 263 1.98 -6.09 -6.84
N ARG A 264 1.82 -7.42 -6.73
CA ARG A 264 1.06 -8.10 -5.66
C ARG A 264 1.94 -9.13 -4.92
N THR A 265 3.22 -8.81 -4.80
CA THR A 265 4.21 -9.67 -4.15
C THR A 265 4.17 -9.48 -2.63
N ALA A 266 4.32 -8.24 -2.15
CA ALA A 266 4.28 -7.87 -0.74
C ALA A 266 4.18 -6.35 -0.56
N PRO A 267 3.79 -5.86 0.63
CA PRO A 267 3.94 -4.45 0.98
C PRO A 267 5.39 -3.97 0.82
N SER A 268 5.54 -2.85 0.14
CA SER A 268 6.82 -2.17 -0.05
C SER A 268 7.35 -1.58 1.24
N PHE A 269 8.63 -1.15 1.23
CA PHE A 269 9.22 -0.43 2.34
C PHE A 269 8.42 0.82 2.73
N PHE A 270 7.93 1.56 1.74
CA PHE A 270 7.15 2.78 1.99
C PHE A 270 5.72 2.49 2.44
N ASP A 271 5.10 1.37 2.04
CA ASP A 271 3.81 0.96 2.61
C ASP A 271 3.94 0.77 4.14
N VAL A 272 4.94 0.00 4.56
CA VAL A 272 5.22 -0.23 6.00
C VAL A 272 5.58 1.08 6.70
N TYR A 273 6.40 1.92 6.07
CA TYR A 273 6.77 3.21 6.63
C TYR A 273 5.55 4.13 6.81
N GLN A 274 4.65 4.15 5.84
CA GLN A 274 3.41 4.92 5.87
C GLN A 274 2.51 4.46 7.03
N VAL A 275 2.37 3.15 7.25
CA VAL A 275 1.65 2.62 8.43
C VAL A 275 2.31 3.06 9.73
N ASN A 276 3.64 2.97 9.82
CA ASN A 276 4.37 3.38 11.01
C ASN A 276 4.26 4.90 11.29
N ARG A 277 4.24 5.74 10.26
CA ARG A 277 3.97 7.19 10.40
C ARG A 277 2.52 7.45 10.78
N HIS A 278 1.58 6.74 10.16
CA HIS A 278 0.15 6.89 10.42
C HIS A 278 -0.20 6.56 11.87
N TYR A 279 0.38 5.49 12.42
CA TYR A 279 0.10 5.03 13.78
C TYR A 279 1.07 5.56 14.83
N GLU A 280 1.91 6.56 14.50
CA GLU A 280 2.87 7.17 15.44
C GLU A 280 3.82 6.11 16.05
N CYS A 281 4.12 5.06 15.28
CA CYS A 281 4.93 3.93 15.72
C CYS A 281 6.40 4.31 15.88
N LEU A 282 6.90 5.22 15.05
CA LEU A 282 8.31 5.64 15.07
C LEU A 282 8.68 6.35 16.38
N ASP A 283 7.72 7.00 17.03
CA ASP A 283 7.91 7.71 18.29
C ASP A 283 8.29 6.76 19.43
N LYS A 284 7.95 5.46 19.33
CA LYS A 284 8.35 4.43 20.29
C LYS A 284 9.87 4.25 20.36
N CYS A 285 10.59 4.62 19.30
CA CYS A 285 12.05 4.57 19.22
C CYS A 285 12.70 5.96 19.22
N SER A 286 11.99 7.00 19.68
CA SER A 286 12.53 8.38 19.75
C SER A 286 13.80 8.52 20.60
N ALA A 287 13.97 7.66 21.61
CA ALA A 287 15.17 7.60 22.45
C ALA A 287 16.21 6.57 21.99
N ALA A 288 16.01 5.93 20.83
CA ALA A 288 16.94 4.91 20.33
C ALA A 288 18.25 5.55 19.87
N ILE A 289 19.37 4.91 20.23
CA ILE A 289 20.72 5.31 19.78
C ILE A 289 21.02 4.76 18.37
N THR A 290 20.21 3.81 17.90
CA THR A 290 20.36 3.14 16.60
C THR A 290 20.31 4.13 15.44
N SER A 291 21.40 4.20 14.67
CA SER A 291 21.48 4.96 13.44
C SER A 291 21.34 4.05 12.23
N CYS A 292 20.12 3.96 11.71
CA CYS A 292 19.84 3.22 10.47
C CYS A 292 20.50 3.89 9.26
N GLN A 293 21.06 3.07 8.37
CA GLN A 293 21.74 3.50 7.16
C GLN A 293 20.81 3.39 5.94
N ASN A 294 21.21 3.98 4.82
CA ASN A 294 20.57 3.83 3.50
C ASN A 294 19.06 4.11 3.50
N GLY A 295 18.61 5.07 4.31
CA GLY A 295 17.19 5.44 4.40
C GLY A 295 16.32 4.50 5.23
N GLY A 296 16.90 3.51 5.91
CA GLY A 296 16.19 2.68 6.90
C GLY A 296 15.76 3.47 8.14
N TYR A 297 14.86 2.87 8.93
CA TYR A 297 14.37 3.47 10.18
C TYR A 297 14.27 2.44 11.32
N PRO A 298 14.32 2.85 12.60
CA PRO A 298 14.26 1.91 13.72
C PRO A 298 12.96 1.10 13.72
N ASN A 299 13.09 -0.21 13.95
CA ASN A 299 11.94 -1.09 14.07
C ASN A 299 11.19 -0.76 15.37
N PRO A 300 9.89 -0.41 15.32
CA PRO A 300 9.13 0.03 16.50
C PRO A 300 8.90 -1.06 17.55
N LYS A 301 9.19 -2.34 17.24
CA LYS A 301 9.18 -3.47 18.18
C LYS A 301 10.57 -3.85 18.70
N ASN A 302 11.62 -3.39 18.03
CA ASN A 302 13.00 -3.59 18.46
C ASN A 302 13.86 -2.44 17.97
N CYS A 303 13.96 -1.39 18.80
CA CYS A 303 14.66 -0.16 18.44
C CYS A 303 16.17 -0.34 18.20
N ASN A 304 16.75 -1.52 18.48
CA ASN A 304 18.15 -1.86 18.18
C ASN A 304 18.34 -2.46 16.78
N LYS A 305 17.26 -2.64 16.01
CA LYS A 305 17.29 -3.13 14.62
C LYS A 305 16.53 -2.17 13.72
N CYS A 306 16.96 -2.08 12.48
CA CYS A 306 16.32 -1.24 11.47
C CYS A 306 15.36 -2.07 10.59
N ILE A 307 14.30 -1.42 10.13
CA ILE A 307 13.55 -1.83 8.94
C ILE A 307 14.27 -1.19 7.75
N CYS A 308 14.59 -2.00 6.75
CA CYS A 308 15.47 -1.64 5.65
C CYS A 308 14.71 -1.52 4.33
N PRO A 309 15.07 -0.54 3.49
CA PRO A 309 14.60 -0.52 2.11
C PRO A 309 15.03 -1.78 1.36
N THR A 310 14.25 -2.16 0.36
CA THR A 310 14.57 -3.29 -0.53
C THR A 310 15.99 -3.13 -1.08
N GLY A 311 16.77 -4.21 -1.08
CA GLY A 311 18.17 -4.19 -1.46
C GLY A 311 19.14 -4.07 -0.28
N PHE A 312 18.67 -3.59 0.88
CA PHE A 312 19.47 -3.41 2.09
C PHE A 312 19.00 -4.34 3.23
N GLY A 313 19.95 -4.74 4.07
CA GLY A 313 19.77 -5.68 5.14
C GLY A 313 20.81 -5.51 6.25
N GLY A 314 20.98 -6.55 7.06
CA GLY A 314 21.72 -6.46 8.32
C GLY A 314 20.95 -5.70 9.40
N GLY A 315 21.53 -5.57 10.58
CA GLY A 315 20.87 -4.91 11.72
C GLY A 315 20.63 -3.41 11.52
N LEU A 316 21.46 -2.76 10.68
CA LEU A 316 21.49 -1.31 10.48
C LEU A 316 21.20 -0.88 9.04
N CYS A 317 20.76 -1.79 8.17
CA CYS A 317 20.56 -1.54 6.73
C CYS A 317 21.84 -1.17 5.97
N SER A 318 23.01 -1.52 6.51
CA SER A 318 24.30 -1.30 5.86
C SER A 318 24.64 -2.38 4.85
N ASP A 319 24.13 -3.60 5.05
CA ASP A 319 24.54 -4.79 4.31
C ASP A 319 23.60 -5.05 3.13
N PRO A 320 24.01 -5.81 2.11
CA PRO A 320 23.09 -6.28 1.10
C PRO A 320 21.98 -7.14 1.71
N GLN A 321 20.75 -7.00 1.21
CA GLN A 321 19.63 -7.85 1.63
C GLN A 321 19.86 -9.31 1.20
N THR A 322 19.75 -10.24 2.14
CA THR A 322 19.83 -11.69 1.89
C THR A 322 18.76 -12.44 2.66
N THR A 323 18.15 -13.43 2.01
CA THR A 323 17.20 -14.37 2.65
C THR A 323 17.71 -15.81 2.69
N GLN A 324 18.85 -16.11 2.04
CA GLN A 324 19.56 -17.41 2.09
C GLN A 324 21.08 -17.21 2.25
N SER A 325 21.78 -18.25 2.72
CA SER A 325 23.16 -18.16 3.25
C SER A 325 24.30 -18.49 2.28
N GLU A 326 24.06 -19.13 1.13
CA GLU A 326 25.13 -19.52 0.20
C GLU A 326 25.09 -18.67 -1.08
N ASN A 327 26.18 -17.92 -1.34
CA ASN A 327 26.44 -17.06 -2.52
C ASN A 327 25.50 -15.86 -2.79
N CYS A 328 24.58 -15.58 -1.87
CA CYS A 328 23.66 -14.45 -1.89
C CYS A 328 24.24 -13.28 -1.07
N GLY A 329 24.25 -12.03 -1.58
CA GLY A 329 24.49 -10.87 -0.71
C GLY A 329 25.88 -10.24 -0.64
N GLN A 330 26.62 -10.16 -1.73
CA GLN A 330 28.00 -9.68 -1.68
C GLN A 330 28.14 -8.18 -1.98
N ARG A 331 29.16 -7.57 -1.39
CA ARG A 331 29.68 -6.28 -1.86
C ARG A 331 30.75 -6.54 -2.92
N ILE A 332 30.58 -5.94 -4.08
CA ILE A 332 31.48 -6.12 -5.22
C ILE A 332 32.14 -4.77 -5.51
N THR A 333 33.45 -4.80 -5.69
CA THR A 333 34.21 -3.61 -6.07
C THR A 333 34.44 -3.64 -7.57
N ALA A 334 33.79 -2.71 -8.28
CA ALA A 334 33.99 -2.50 -9.70
C ALA A 334 35.39 -1.95 -9.98
N THR A 335 36.08 -2.54 -10.95
CA THR A 335 37.38 -2.09 -11.46
C THR A 335 37.25 -1.55 -12.89
N GLU A 336 38.36 -1.10 -13.49
CA GLU A 336 38.40 -0.73 -14.91
C GLU A 336 38.23 -1.95 -15.85
N ASP A 337 38.53 -3.15 -15.35
CA ASP A 337 38.39 -4.40 -16.08
C ASP A 337 36.98 -4.99 -15.98
N TRP A 338 36.57 -5.71 -17.03
CA TRP A 338 35.30 -6.45 -17.02
C TRP A 338 35.32 -7.55 -15.95
N GLN A 339 34.31 -7.52 -15.09
CA GLN A 339 34.07 -8.54 -14.07
C GLN A 339 32.72 -9.21 -14.34
N LEU A 340 32.69 -10.54 -14.29
CA LEU A 340 31.46 -11.32 -14.43
C LEU A 340 30.89 -11.62 -13.04
N LEU A 341 29.64 -11.21 -12.81
CA LEU A 341 28.88 -11.63 -11.63
C LEU A 341 27.95 -12.79 -12.02
N GLU A 342 28.30 -14.00 -11.59
CA GLU A 342 27.43 -15.16 -11.69
C GLU A 342 26.74 -15.40 -10.35
N ALA A 343 25.40 -15.46 -10.36
CA ALA A 343 24.62 -15.76 -9.19
C ALA A 343 23.44 -16.66 -9.54
N SER A 344 23.19 -17.65 -8.70
CA SER A 344 21.99 -18.50 -8.76
C SER A 344 21.07 -18.07 -7.63
N VAL A 345 19.87 -17.61 -7.97
CA VAL A 345 18.87 -17.18 -6.98
C VAL A 345 17.68 -18.14 -7.03
N GLY A 346 17.40 -18.77 -5.89
CA GLY A 346 16.30 -19.71 -5.71
C GLY A 346 16.63 -21.15 -6.13
N GLU A 347 16.11 -22.12 -5.39
CA GLU A 347 15.71 -23.39 -5.99
C GLU A 347 14.35 -23.16 -6.68
N ASN A 348 13.93 -24.02 -7.62
CA ASN A 348 12.59 -24.02 -8.24
C ASN A 348 11.48 -24.34 -7.20
N LEU A 349 11.44 -23.61 -6.08
CA LEU A 349 10.38 -23.69 -5.09
C LEU A 349 9.17 -23.00 -5.70
N PRO A 350 7.99 -23.66 -5.67
CA PRO A 350 6.79 -23.07 -6.23
C PRO A 350 6.55 -21.70 -5.60
N TRP A 351 6.04 -20.78 -6.41
CA TRP A 351 5.57 -19.43 -6.02
C TRP A 351 4.50 -19.44 -4.91
N ARG A 352 4.13 -20.62 -4.41
CA ARG A 352 3.07 -20.88 -3.43
C ARG A 352 3.61 -21.77 -2.30
N PRO A 353 3.22 -21.51 -1.05
CA PRO A 353 3.16 -22.56 -0.04
C PRO A 353 2.32 -23.71 -0.60
N THR A 354 2.87 -24.90 -0.67
CA THR A 354 2.06 -26.09 -0.99
C THR A 354 1.38 -26.56 0.29
N GLU A 355 0.27 -27.30 0.18
CA GLU A 355 -0.39 -27.93 1.34
C GLU A 355 0.60 -28.75 2.21
N ASN A 356 1.69 -29.22 1.58
CA ASN A 356 2.73 -30.05 2.21
C ASN A 356 4.00 -29.29 2.62
N ASN A 357 4.15 -28.00 2.27
CA ASN A 357 5.27 -27.17 2.72
C ASN A 357 4.78 -25.77 3.16
N PRO A 358 4.31 -25.65 4.42
CA PRO A 358 3.62 -24.49 4.97
C PRO A 358 4.57 -23.37 5.45
N ALA A 359 5.82 -23.34 4.96
CA ALA A 359 6.74 -22.29 5.36
C ALA A 359 6.24 -20.93 4.84
N VAL A 360 6.02 -20.00 5.79
CA VAL A 360 5.76 -18.56 5.62
C VAL A 360 6.35 -18.05 4.32
N TRP A 361 5.55 -17.35 3.51
CA TRP A 361 6.02 -16.69 2.29
C TRP A 361 7.33 -15.93 2.58
N LYS A 362 8.43 -16.43 2.01
CA LYS A 362 9.77 -15.87 2.10
C LYS A 362 10.34 -15.88 0.69
N PRO A 363 10.09 -14.84 -0.12
CA PRO A 363 10.71 -14.78 -1.44
C PRO A 363 12.22 -14.86 -1.24
N VAL A 364 12.91 -15.62 -2.08
CA VAL A 364 14.36 -15.60 -2.07
C VAL A 364 14.79 -14.25 -2.64
N VAL A 365 15.32 -13.38 -1.78
CA VAL A 365 15.85 -12.07 -2.18
C VAL A 365 17.35 -12.10 -2.00
N CYS A 366 18.05 -11.83 -3.10
CA CYS A 366 19.49 -11.64 -3.13
C CYS A 366 19.81 -10.29 -3.74
N SER A 367 20.60 -9.52 -3.01
CA SER A 367 21.04 -8.19 -3.43
C SER A 367 22.55 -8.12 -3.44
N TRP A 368 23.12 -7.39 -4.39
CA TRP A 368 24.54 -7.09 -4.44
C TRP A 368 24.72 -5.58 -4.41
N HIS A 369 25.71 -5.11 -3.65
CA HIS A 369 26.07 -3.70 -3.65
C HIS A 369 27.37 -3.53 -4.40
N ILE A 370 27.35 -2.78 -5.50
CA ILE A 370 28.52 -2.54 -6.33
C ILE A 370 29.08 -1.16 -6.00
N THR A 371 30.33 -1.11 -5.54
CA THR A 371 31.07 0.12 -5.24
C THR A 371 32.16 0.34 -6.29
N VAL A 372 32.38 1.60 -6.69
CA VAL A 372 33.50 2.00 -7.56
C VAL A 372 34.58 2.60 -6.67
N VAL A 373 35.85 2.25 -6.90
CA VAL A 373 37.01 2.86 -6.22
C VAL A 373 37.51 4.05 -7.00
#